data_AF-A0A8C5DR56-F1
#
_entry.id   AF-A0A8C5DR56-F1
#
_cell.length_a   1.000
_cell.length_b   1.000
_cell.length_c   1.000
_cell.angle_alpha   90.00
_cell.angle_beta   90.00
_cell.angle_gamma   90.00
#
_symmetry.space_group_name_H-M   'P 1'
#
loop_
_entity.id
_entity.type
_entity.pdbx_description
1 polymer ?
#
loop_
_entity_poly.entity_id
_entity_poly.type
_entity_poly.pdbx_seq_one_letter_code
_entity_poly.pdbx_strand_id
1 'polypeptide(L)'
;MSSDESPEYSPFFAVMGASAAMVFSALGAAYGTAKSGTGIAAMSVMRPELIMKSIIPVVMAGIIAIYGLVVAVLIANNISERVSLYKSFLHLGAGLSVGLSGLAAGFAIGIVGDAGVRGTAHACERPECIMCVSGFMLIRIILKH
;
A
#
# COMPACT_ATOMS: atom_id res chain seq x y z
N MET A 1 -30.55 -17.22 18.55
CA MET A 1 -30.40 -15.75 18.42
C MET A 1 -31.33 -15.29 17.31
N SER A 2 -32.61 -15.25 17.65
CA SER A 2 -33.75 -14.82 16.83
C SER A 2 -33.73 -13.31 16.63
N SER A 3 -33.85 -12.88 15.37
CA SER A 3 -34.73 -11.83 14.83
C SER A 3 -34.24 -11.46 13.43
N ASP A 4 -35.12 -11.55 12.43
CA ASP A 4 -34.99 -10.84 11.17
C ASP A 4 -34.70 -9.36 11.44
N GLU A 5 -33.56 -8.84 11.02
CA GLU A 5 -33.32 -7.41 10.82
C GLU A 5 -31.96 -7.31 10.13
N SER A 6 -31.95 -6.98 8.84
CA SER A 6 -30.83 -6.26 8.25
C SER A 6 -30.99 -4.82 8.73
N PRO A 7 -30.39 -4.42 9.88
CA PRO A 7 -30.55 -3.06 10.34
C PRO A 7 -30.01 -2.10 9.28
N GLU A 8 -30.60 -0.91 9.16
CA GLU A 8 -30.16 0.09 8.18
C GLU A 8 -28.69 0.51 8.40
N TYR A 9 -28.11 0.25 9.58
CA TYR A 9 -26.70 0.48 9.87
C TYR A 9 -25.76 -0.64 9.37
N SER A 10 -26.28 -1.75 8.84
CA SER A 10 -25.46 -2.84 8.28
C SER A 10 -24.45 -2.36 7.23
N PRO A 11 -24.80 -1.55 6.21
CA PRO A 11 -23.84 -1.03 5.24
C PRO A 11 -22.83 -0.02 5.83
N PHE A 12 -23.14 0.66 6.93
CA PHE A 12 -22.23 1.65 7.54
C PHE A 12 -20.88 1.03 7.91
N PHE A 13 -20.88 -0.17 8.48
CA PHE A 13 -19.65 -0.89 8.83
C PHE A 13 -18.86 -1.34 7.58
N ALA A 14 -19.54 -1.71 6.50
CA ALA A 14 -18.87 -2.09 5.24
C ALA A 14 -18.17 -0.89 4.59
N VAL A 15 -18.85 0.28 4.55
CA VAL A 15 -18.29 1.52 4.01
C VAL A 15 -17.14 2.04 4.87
N MET A 16 -17.24 1.91 6.20
CA MET A 16 -16.13 2.22 7.12
C MET A 16 -14.91 1.32 6.86
N GLY A 17 -15.12 0.04 6.52
CA GLY A 17 -14.04 -0.86 6.11
C GLY A 17 -13.35 -0.42 4.83
N ALA A 18 -14.12 -0.03 3.82
CA ALA A 18 -13.61 0.46 2.54
C ALA A 18 -12.84 1.79 2.69
N SER A 19 -13.35 2.73 3.50
CA SER A 19 -12.67 4.00 3.75
C SER A 19 -11.39 3.82 4.56
N ALA A 20 -11.41 2.97 5.59
CA ALA A 20 -10.22 2.64 6.38
C ALA A 20 -9.12 1.99 5.52
N ALA A 21 -9.48 1.07 4.61
CA ALA A 21 -8.54 0.46 3.68
C ALA A 21 -7.84 1.50 2.80
N MET A 22 -8.61 2.44 2.22
CA MET A 22 -8.03 3.48 1.38
C MET A 22 -7.17 4.47 2.16
N VAL A 23 -7.65 4.98 3.29
CA VAL A 23 -6.93 6.00 4.07
C VAL A 23 -5.60 5.45 4.59
N PHE A 24 -5.57 4.24 5.15
CA PHE A 24 -4.32 3.67 5.67
C PHE A 24 -3.33 3.31 4.56
N SER A 25 -3.79 2.77 3.42
CA SER A 25 -2.91 2.51 2.27
C SER A 25 -2.39 3.80 1.64
N ALA A 26 -3.23 4.84 1.53
CA ALA A 26 -2.83 6.15 1.00
C ALA A 26 -1.79 6.83 1.91
N LEU A 27 -1.98 6.76 3.23
CA LEU A 27 -1.00 7.27 4.20
C LEU A 27 0.35 6.52 4.09
N GLY A 28 0.32 5.19 3.95
CA GLY A 28 1.53 4.38 3.77
C GLY A 28 2.30 4.75 2.50
N ALA A 29 1.59 4.88 1.37
CA ALA A 29 2.18 5.28 0.10
C ALA A 29 2.70 6.73 0.13
N ALA A 30 1.96 7.66 0.75
CA ALA A 30 2.37 9.04 0.91
C ALA A 30 3.64 9.15 1.76
N TYR A 31 3.73 8.44 2.88
CA TYR A 31 4.92 8.43 3.72
C TYR A 31 6.12 7.80 3.01
N GLY A 32 5.92 6.66 2.34
CA GLY A 32 6.97 6.00 1.55
C GLY A 32 7.54 6.89 0.45
N THR A 33 6.65 7.63 -0.22
CA THR A 33 7.01 8.61 -1.25
C THR A 33 7.71 9.84 -0.66
N ALA A 34 7.23 10.36 0.48
CA ALA A 34 7.84 11.53 1.11
C ALA A 34 9.28 11.25 1.55
N LYS A 35 9.53 10.13 2.23
CA LYS A 35 10.88 9.73 2.67
C LYS A 35 11.82 9.45 1.50
N SER A 36 11.37 8.67 0.52
CA SER A 36 12.20 8.36 -0.65
C SER A 36 12.45 9.61 -1.51
N GLY A 37 11.43 10.46 -1.66
CA GLY A 37 11.49 11.70 -2.45
C GLY A 37 12.50 12.70 -1.92
N THR A 38 12.63 12.85 -0.60
CA THR A 38 13.66 13.73 -0.01
C THR A 38 15.09 13.29 -0.36
N GLY A 39 15.35 11.98 -0.40
CA GLY A 39 16.66 11.46 -0.80
C GLY A 39 16.93 11.59 -2.30
N ILE A 40 15.91 11.41 -3.14
CA ILE A 40 16.02 11.66 -4.59
C ILE A 40 16.31 13.13 -4.88
N ALA A 41 15.63 14.06 -4.19
CA ALA A 41 15.84 15.49 -4.36
C ALA A 41 17.24 15.95 -3.94
N ALA A 42 17.85 15.31 -2.94
CA ALA A 42 19.23 15.58 -2.57
C ALA A 42 20.23 15.06 -3.62
N MET A 43 19.94 13.90 -4.23
CA MET A 43 20.81 13.30 -5.24
C MET A 43 20.68 13.93 -6.63
N SER A 44 19.52 14.45 -6.98
CA SER A 44 19.26 15.06 -8.29
C SER A 44 20.13 16.29 -8.56
N VAL A 45 20.57 16.99 -7.52
CA VAL A 45 21.47 18.16 -7.62
C VAL A 45 22.93 17.74 -7.84
N MET A 46 23.34 16.61 -7.27
CA MET A 46 24.75 16.16 -7.30
C MET A 46 25.06 15.33 -8.55
N ARG A 47 24.17 14.40 -8.94
CA ARG A 47 24.33 13.54 -10.14
C ARG A 47 22.98 13.17 -10.77
N PRO A 48 22.54 13.90 -11.81
CA PRO A 48 21.23 13.70 -12.42
C PRO A 48 21.12 12.38 -13.22
N GLU A 49 22.25 11.80 -13.64
CA GLU A 49 22.30 10.54 -14.40
C GLU A 49 21.74 9.34 -13.60
N LEU A 50 21.76 9.42 -12.26
CA LEU A 50 21.31 8.35 -11.36
C LEU A 50 19.82 8.49 -10.96
N ILE A 51 19.12 9.55 -11.40
CA ILE A 51 17.71 9.80 -11.07
C ILE A 51 16.80 8.68 -11.59
N MET A 52 17.05 8.20 -12.80
CA MET A 52 16.25 7.14 -13.45
C MET A 52 16.18 5.86 -12.61
N LYS A 53 17.27 5.48 -11.92
CA LYS A 53 17.30 4.31 -11.04
C LYS A 53 16.66 4.60 -9.67
N SER A 54 16.71 5.85 -9.23
CA SER A 54 16.23 6.28 -7.91
C SER A 54 14.71 6.43 -7.83
N ILE A 55 13.99 6.39 -8.95
CA ILE A 55 12.52 6.50 -8.98
C ILE A 55 11.80 5.17 -8.65
N ILE A 56 12.51 4.05 -8.76
CA ILE A 56 11.94 2.70 -8.56
C ILE A 56 11.27 2.55 -7.18
N PRO A 57 11.88 2.99 -6.04
CA PRO A 57 11.24 2.91 -4.72
C PRO A 57 9.94 3.73 -4.61
N VAL A 58 9.85 4.86 -5.32
CA VAL A 58 8.63 5.70 -5.34
C VAL A 58 7.50 4.98 -6.05
N VAL A 59 7.80 4.34 -7.19
CA VAL A 59 6.81 3.55 -7.93
C VAL A 59 6.32 2.36 -7.08
N MET A 60 7.23 1.70 -6.35
CA MET A 60 6.87 0.57 -5.47
C MET A 60 5.97 0.99 -4.30
N ALA A 61 6.17 2.18 -3.72
CA ALA A 61 5.25 2.74 -2.73
C ALA A 61 3.85 3.01 -3.32
N GLY A 62 3.78 3.42 -4.59
CA GLY A 62 2.52 3.69 -5.30
C GLY A 62 1.63 2.45 -5.50
N ILE A 63 2.22 1.27 -5.72
CA ILE A 63 1.45 0.03 -5.95
C ILE A 63 0.63 -0.35 -4.70
N ILE A 64 1.11 -0.03 -3.49
CA ILE A 64 0.38 -0.26 -2.23
C ILE A 64 -0.95 0.52 -2.19
N ALA A 65 -0.96 1.76 -2.67
CA ALA A 65 -2.18 2.55 -2.74
C ALA A 65 -3.21 1.92 -3.70
N ILE A 66 -2.75 1.35 -4.81
CA ILE A 66 -3.62 0.66 -5.78
C ILE A 66 -4.24 -0.60 -5.14
N TYR A 67 -3.49 -1.37 -4.34
CA TYR A 67 -4.07 -2.50 -3.61
C TYR A 67 -5.20 -2.08 -2.66
N GLY A 68 -5.04 -0.97 -1.93
CA GLY A 68 -6.11 -0.42 -1.08
C GLY A 68 -7.35 0.03 -1.87
N LEU A 69 -7.14 0.67 -3.02
CA LEU A 69 -8.21 1.10 -3.92
C LEU A 69 -8.99 -0.09 -4.49
N VAL A 70 -8.30 -1.13 -4.98
CA VAL A 70 -8.95 -2.33 -5.54
C VAL A 70 -9.82 -3.01 -4.49
N VAL A 71 -9.34 -3.13 -3.25
CA VAL A 71 -10.14 -3.72 -2.15
C VAL A 71 -11.37 -2.87 -1.82
N ALA A 72 -11.25 -1.54 -1.81
CA ALA A 72 -12.40 -0.66 -1.60
C ALA A 72 -13.47 -0.80 -2.71
N VAL A 73 -13.05 -0.91 -3.97
CA VAL A 73 -13.96 -1.14 -5.11
C VAL A 73 -14.61 -2.53 -5.05
N LEU A 74 -13.88 -3.56 -4.63
CA LEU A 74 -14.46 -4.90 -4.43
C LEU A 74 -15.53 -4.90 -3.33
N ILE A 75 -15.30 -4.19 -2.22
CA ILE A 75 -16.30 -4.04 -1.15
C ILE A 75 -17.53 -3.27 -1.68
N ALA A 76 -17.32 -2.17 -2.41
CA ALA A 76 -18.42 -1.38 -2.98
C ALA A 76 -19.30 -2.19 -3.94
N ASN A 77 -18.71 -3.06 -4.77
CA ASN A 77 -19.44 -3.93 -5.68
C ASN A 77 -20.16 -5.10 -4.98
N ASN A 78 -19.75 -5.48 -3.77
CA ASN A 78 -20.36 -6.59 -3.03
C ASN A 78 -21.52 -6.15 -2.10
N ILE A 79 -21.75 -4.85 -1.94
CA ILE A 79 -22.88 -4.33 -1.17
C ILE A 79 -24.16 -4.51 -2.01
N SER A 80 -25.00 -5.46 -1.59
CA SER A 80 -26.32 -5.75 -2.19
C SER A 80 -27.43 -5.45 -1.17
N GLU A 81 -28.67 -5.23 -1.60
CA GLU A 81 -29.81 -4.78 -0.77
C GLU A 81 -30.10 -5.63 0.50
N ARG A 82 -29.52 -6.83 0.62
CA ARG A 82 -29.61 -7.68 1.84
C ARG A 82 -28.23 -8.05 2.41
N VAL A 83 -27.45 -7.06 2.85
CA VAL A 83 -26.20 -7.33 3.60
C VAL A 83 -26.52 -7.73 5.04
N SER A 84 -26.31 -9.00 5.37
CA SER A 84 -26.32 -9.48 6.76
C SER A 84 -25.21 -8.80 7.57
N LEU A 85 -25.50 -8.47 8.83
CA LEU A 85 -24.56 -7.90 9.82
C LEU A 85 -23.19 -8.62 9.83
N TYR A 86 -23.19 -9.95 9.68
CA TYR A 86 -21.96 -10.73 9.62
C TYR A 86 -21.08 -10.39 8.41
N LYS A 87 -21.67 -10.18 7.23
CA LYS A 87 -20.92 -9.79 6.02
C LYS A 87 -20.31 -8.39 6.17
N SER A 88 -21.02 -7.46 6.81
CA SER A 88 -20.49 -6.11 7.03
C SER A 88 -19.27 -6.09 7.95
N PHE A 89 -19.27 -6.90 9.01
CA PHE A 89 -18.08 -7.06 9.86
C PHE A 89 -16.92 -7.75 9.13
N LEU A 90 -17.21 -8.71 8.25
CA LEU A 90 -16.18 -9.30 7.39
C LEU A 90 -15.53 -8.27 6.47
N HIS A 91 -16.31 -7.37 5.84
CA HIS A 91 -15.78 -6.30 5.00
C HIS A 91 -14.97 -5.26 5.80
N LEU A 92 -15.41 -4.94 7.03
CA LEU A 92 -14.65 -4.11 7.96
C LEU A 92 -13.27 -4.73 8.27
N GLY A 93 -13.23 -6.01 8.62
CA GLY A 93 -11.98 -6.73 8.93
C GLY A 93 -11.08 -6.92 7.71
N ALA A 94 -11.65 -7.19 6.53
CA ALA A 94 -10.92 -7.26 5.27
C ALA A 94 -10.26 -5.93 4.92
N GLY A 95 -10.99 -4.81 5.06
CA GLY A 95 -10.45 -3.48 4.80
C GLY A 95 -9.34 -3.08 5.77
N LEU A 96 -9.53 -3.32 7.08
CA LEU A 96 -8.53 -2.99 8.10
C LEU A 96 -7.25 -3.83 7.99
N SER A 97 -7.35 -5.13 7.72
CA SER A 97 -6.17 -6.00 7.59
C SER A 97 -5.29 -5.60 6.40
N VAL A 98 -5.88 -5.27 5.26
CA VAL A 98 -5.15 -4.78 4.07
C VAL A 98 -4.61 -3.38 4.30
N GLY A 99 -5.40 -2.47 4.87
CA GLY A 99 -4.97 -1.09 5.13
C GLY A 99 -3.78 -1.00 6.10
N LEU A 100 -3.83 -1.72 7.22
CA LEU A 100 -2.77 -1.70 8.23
C LEU A 100 -1.47 -2.37 7.74
N SER A 101 -1.59 -3.47 6.98
CA SER A 101 -0.43 -4.11 6.35
C SER A 101 0.18 -3.23 5.26
N GLY A 102 -0.64 -2.53 4.48
CA GLY A 102 -0.21 -1.53 3.50
C GLY A 102 0.51 -0.35 4.14
N LEU A 103 0.01 0.17 5.27
CA LEU A 103 0.68 1.21 6.05
C LEU A 103 2.07 0.75 6.52
N ALA A 104 2.17 -0.42 7.15
CA ALA A 104 3.43 -0.97 7.65
C ALA A 104 4.44 -1.21 6.51
N ALA A 105 3.99 -1.74 5.37
CA ALA A 105 4.82 -1.92 4.19
C ALA A 105 5.30 -0.56 3.62
N GLY A 106 4.43 0.44 3.54
CA GLY A 106 4.78 1.79 3.08
C GLY A 106 5.84 2.47 3.96
N PHE A 107 5.75 2.30 5.29
CA PHE A 107 6.78 2.78 6.22
C PHE A 107 8.12 2.08 5.99
N ALA A 108 8.13 0.75 5.86
CA ALA A 108 9.36 0.00 5.62
C ALA A 108 10.03 0.40 4.29
N ILE A 109 9.24 0.54 3.22
CA ILE A 109 9.72 0.96 1.90
C ILE A 109 10.27 2.39 1.96
N GLY A 110 9.64 3.30 2.70
CA GLY A 110 10.12 4.68 2.84
C GLY A 110 11.51 4.76 3.49
N ILE A 111 11.74 3.98 4.55
CA ILE A 111 13.04 3.95 5.24
C ILE A 111 14.11 3.28 4.38
N VAL A 112 13.79 2.14 3.75
CA VAL A 112 14.71 1.44 2.83
C VAL A 112 14.99 2.29 1.59
N GLY A 113 14.01 3.05 1.10
CA GLY A 113 14.12 3.95 -0.03
C GLY A 113 15.09 5.09 0.25
N ASP A 114 14.95 5.79 1.38
CA ASP A 114 15.89 6.87 1.79
C ASP A 114 17.31 6.32 2.02
N ALA A 115 17.47 5.15 2.64
CA ALA A 115 18.78 4.52 2.80
C ALA A 115 19.38 4.07 1.45
N GLY A 116 18.56 3.53 0.55
CA GLY A 116 18.96 3.04 -0.76
C GLY A 116 19.50 4.16 -1.66
N VAL A 117 18.78 5.28 -1.75
CA VAL A 117 19.21 6.43 -2.57
C VAL A 117 20.49 7.08 -2.04
N ARG A 118 20.69 7.07 -0.72
CA ARG A 118 21.95 7.51 -0.09
C ARG A 118 23.11 6.56 -0.36
N GLY A 119 22.86 5.25 -0.31
CA GLY A 119 23.86 4.22 -0.62
C GLY A 119 24.34 4.25 -2.08
N THR A 120 23.42 4.50 -3.02
CA THR A 120 23.75 4.59 -4.46
C THR A 120 24.65 5.77 -4.82
N ALA A 121 24.79 6.77 -3.94
CA ALA A 121 25.70 7.89 -4.15
C ALA A 121 27.18 7.55 -3.89
N HIS A 122 27.43 6.54 -3.03
CA HIS A 122 28.78 6.19 -2.56
C HIS A 122 29.28 4.85 -3.11
N ALA A 123 28.39 3.89 -3.39
CA ALA A 123 28.77 2.52 -3.76
C ALA A 123 28.05 2.05 -5.04
N CYS A 124 28.86 1.78 -6.06
CA CYS A 124 28.69 0.72 -7.06
C CYS A 124 27.33 0.58 -7.78
N GLU A 125 27.39 0.71 -9.11
CA GLU A 125 26.34 0.57 -10.12
C GLU A 125 25.57 -0.77 -10.18
N ARG A 126 25.68 -1.66 -9.18
CA ARG A 126 25.06 -3.00 -9.24
C ARG A 126 23.55 -2.93 -8.98
N PRO A 127 22.70 -3.26 -9.97
CA PRO A 127 21.24 -3.22 -9.85
C PRO A 127 20.66 -4.28 -8.90
N GLU A 128 21.48 -5.22 -8.43
CA GLU A 128 21.06 -6.39 -7.66
C GLU A 128 20.63 -6.04 -6.22
N CYS A 129 21.15 -4.97 -5.61
CA CYS A 129 20.80 -4.61 -4.22
C CYS A 129 19.38 -4.02 -4.09
N ILE A 130 18.90 -3.27 -5.09
CA ILE A 130 17.53 -2.72 -5.09
C ILE A 130 16.50 -3.81 -5.44
N MET A 131 16.89 -4.76 -6.27
CA MET A 131 15.99 -5.82 -6.75
C MET A 131 15.75 -6.91 -5.70
N CYS A 132 16.61 -7.08 -4.70
CA CYS A 132 16.41 -8.09 -3.66
C CYS A 132 15.19 -7.81 -2.76
N VAL A 133 14.82 -6.53 -2.57
CA VAL A 133 13.63 -6.13 -1.78
C VAL A 133 12.37 -6.16 -2.63
N SER A 134 12.43 -5.64 -3.87
CA SER A 134 11.29 -5.61 -4.80
C SER A 134 10.94 -6.99 -5.35
N GLY A 135 11.96 -7.82 -5.63
CA GLY A 135 11.80 -9.18 -6.17
C GLY A 135 11.08 -10.09 -5.19
N PHE A 136 11.37 -10.03 -3.89
CA PHE A 136 10.73 -10.91 -2.90
C PHE A 136 9.24 -10.61 -2.71
N MET A 137 8.81 -9.36 -2.85
CA MET A 137 7.40 -8.96 -2.67
C MET A 137 6.57 -9.20 -3.95
N LEU A 138 7.13 -8.91 -5.14
CA LEU A 138 6.45 -9.12 -6.41
C LEU A 138 6.34 -10.61 -6.77
N ILE A 139 7.40 -11.40 -6.57
CA ILE A 139 7.35 -12.86 -6.79
C ILE A 139 6.38 -13.52 -5.82
N ARG A 140 6.27 -13.09 -4.56
CA ARG A 140 5.28 -13.69 -3.64
C ARG A 140 3.84 -13.26 -3.88
N ILE A 141 3.59 -12.10 -4.47
CA ILE A 141 2.23 -11.68 -4.85
C ILE A 141 1.77 -12.39 -6.13
N ILE A 142 2.67 -12.62 -7.09
CA ILE A 142 2.35 -13.33 -8.34
C ILE A 142 2.28 -14.86 -8.13
N LEU A 143 3.12 -15.47 -7.29
CA LEU A 143 3.11 -16.94 -7.09
C LEU A 143 2.02 -17.44 -6.12
N LYS A 144 1.21 -16.54 -5.52
CA LYS A 144 0.16 -16.91 -4.56
C LYS A 144 -1.26 -16.74 -5.13
N HIS A 145 -1.36 -16.41 -6.42
CA HIS A 145 -2.53 -16.55 -7.28
C HIS A 145 -2.20 -17.54 -8.41
#